data_AF-A0A9X0CHV0-F1
#
_entry.id   AF-A0A9X0CHV0-F1
#
_cell.length_a   1.000
_cell.length_b   1.000
_cell.length_c   1.000
_cell.angle_alpha   90.00
_cell.angle_beta   90.00
_cell.angle_gamma   90.00
#
_symmetry.space_group_name_H-M   'P 1'
#
loop_
_entity.id
_entity.type
_entity.pdbx_description
1 polymer ?
#
loop_
_entity_poly.entity_id
_entity_poly.type
_entity_poly.pdbx_seq_one_letter_code
_entity_poly.pdbx_strand_id
1 'polypeptide(L)'
;MPQDSAAKSQFALSTSPEDEKNKASSPHRRMISQSALPPQGLSTCAARMQFCASSWWSQVELGPPDAILGITDAYKKDTNPKKINLGVGAYRDDAGKPYVLPSVIKAEEKLLAKNQDKEYGPIHGIAEFTVPAAKLAFGEDSDVIKNGLNVSAQAISGTGALRIGTLFLKSFFPGSKDVWLPTPSWGNHTPILKHSGLGVKQYRYYDPQTCGFDFKGCMDDIARIQSFCCTHVHITQTGVDPKKEEWKELSKIMKDRKLFPYFDMAYQGFASGDTDKDAWALRHFVQEGHKVLVAQSFAKNMGLYGERVGMITATCESKEEAERVMSQIKILIRPLYSNPPIHGARIAGMVLSDPELRPQWEVEVKEWLTELSP
;
A
#
# COMPACT_ATOMS: atom_id res chain seq x y z
N MET A 1 13.71 23.19 46.94
CA MET A 1 14.01 24.53 46.40
C MET A 1 15.50 24.61 46.18
N PRO A 2 15.93 24.70 44.91
CA PRO A 2 16.58 25.93 44.47
C PRO A 2 16.23 26.35 43.02
N GLN A 3 16.23 27.67 42.84
CA GLN A 3 16.77 28.50 41.74
C GLN A 3 16.52 28.17 40.24
N ASP A 4 15.74 29.10 39.65
CA ASP A 4 16.07 29.99 38.53
C ASP A 4 16.26 29.49 37.08
N SER A 5 15.33 30.00 36.27
CA SER A 5 15.57 30.88 35.11
C SER A 5 15.98 30.27 33.77
N ALA A 6 14.95 30.14 32.94
CA ALA A 6 14.90 30.03 31.49
C ALA A 6 16.07 30.66 30.69
N ALA A 7 16.70 29.84 29.84
CA ALA A 7 17.53 30.28 28.72
C ALA A 7 16.68 30.35 27.44
N LYS A 8 16.49 31.56 26.91
CA LYS A 8 16.05 31.82 25.53
C LYS A 8 17.30 32.04 24.68
N SER A 9 17.54 31.20 23.67
CA SER A 9 18.55 31.48 22.63
C SER A 9 17.88 32.15 21.43
N GLN A 10 18.38 33.34 21.10
CA GLN A 10 18.04 34.11 19.90
C GLN A 10 18.85 33.57 18.71
N PHE A 11 18.17 33.25 17.60
CA PHE A 11 18.81 33.14 16.29
C PHE A 11 18.67 34.48 15.57
N ALA A 12 19.79 35.17 15.35
CA ALA A 12 19.87 36.39 14.57
C ALA A 12 20.07 36.04 13.08
N LEU A 13 19.15 36.51 12.24
CA LEU A 13 19.29 36.60 10.79
C LEU A 13 20.04 37.89 10.45
N SER A 14 21.14 37.80 9.70
CA SER A 14 21.81 38.95 9.09
C SER A 14 21.81 38.80 7.57
N THR A 15 21.22 39.78 6.87
CA THR A 15 21.47 40.02 5.44
C THR A 15 21.26 41.50 5.07
N SER A 16 22.00 41.91 4.03
CA SER A 16 21.94 43.15 3.21
C SER A 16 22.99 44.23 3.56
N PRO A 17 23.34 45.18 2.66
CA PRO A 17 22.69 45.57 1.38
C PRO A 17 23.60 46.06 0.19
N GLU A 18 22.92 46.54 -0.89
CA GLU A 18 23.29 47.55 -1.94
C GLU A 18 24.02 47.08 -3.24
N ASP A 19 23.42 47.20 -4.44
CA ASP A 19 23.22 48.33 -5.42
C ASP A 19 24.37 48.37 -6.47
N GLU A 20 24.26 48.72 -7.77
CA GLU A 20 23.60 49.87 -8.41
C GLU A 20 23.58 49.79 -9.97
N LYS A 21 22.51 50.35 -10.58
CA LYS A 21 22.27 51.01 -11.89
C LYS A 21 23.27 50.93 -13.09
N ASN A 22 22.72 50.93 -14.32
CA ASN A 22 23.09 51.94 -15.34
C ASN A 22 22.03 52.21 -16.43
N LYS A 23 21.96 53.47 -16.90
CA LYS A 23 20.99 54.07 -17.85
C LYS A 23 21.66 54.51 -19.18
N ALA A 24 20.90 54.38 -20.27
CA ALA A 24 20.69 55.29 -21.43
C ALA A 24 21.86 55.85 -22.30
N SER A 25 21.68 55.81 -23.64
CA SER A 25 21.81 56.96 -24.56
C SER A 25 21.38 56.63 -26.01
N SER A 26 21.10 57.67 -26.80
CA SER A 26 20.27 57.78 -28.03
C SER A 26 21.15 58.23 -29.25
N PRO A 27 20.64 58.85 -30.35
CA PRO A 27 19.92 58.32 -31.54
C PRO A 27 20.63 58.61 -32.89
N HIS A 28 20.17 58.02 -34.00
CA HIS A 28 20.27 58.68 -35.32
C HIS A 28 19.13 58.33 -36.30
N ARG A 29 18.74 59.34 -37.08
CA ARG A 29 17.52 59.53 -37.88
C ARG A 29 17.91 59.62 -39.35
N ARG A 30 17.22 58.94 -40.27
CA ARG A 30 17.09 59.33 -41.69
C ARG A 30 15.72 58.90 -42.25
N MET A 31 15.07 59.83 -42.94
CA MET A 31 13.75 59.74 -43.61
C MET A 31 13.91 59.36 -45.10
N ILE A 32 12.74 59.23 -45.77
CA ILE A 32 12.40 59.21 -47.23
C ILE A 32 11.94 57.79 -47.64
N SER A 33 10.78 57.52 -48.27
CA SER A 33 9.77 58.29 -49.01
C SER A 33 8.43 57.54 -49.05
N GLN A 34 7.36 58.29 -49.39
CA GLN A 34 5.93 58.00 -49.45
C GLN A 34 5.44 57.02 -50.53
N SER A 35 4.31 56.33 -50.26
CA SER A 35 3.07 56.29 -51.08
C SER A 35 2.03 55.39 -50.36
N ALA A 36 1.05 55.95 -49.64
CA ALA A 36 -0.27 56.44 -50.07
C ALA A 36 -1.32 55.34 -50.40
N LEU A 37 -2.16 55.01 -49.40
CA LEU A 37 -3.60 54.66 -49.54
C LEU A 37 -4.37 55.18 -48.30
N PRO A 38 -5.59 55.74 -48.43
CA PRO A 38 -6.29 56.48 -47.36
C PRO A 38 -7.48 55.65 -46.78
N PRO A 39 -8.36 56.20 -45.90
CA PRO A 39 -8.34 55.89 -44.48
C PRO A 39 -9.69 55.35 -43.96
N GLN A 40 -9.75 55.17 -42.64
CA GLN A 40 -10.93 55.25 -41.75
C GLN A 40 -11.32 53.94 -41.07
N GLY A 41 -11.27 53.99 -39.74
CA GLY A 41 -11.82 52.96 -38.86
C GLY A 41 -11.05 52.82 -37.56
N LEU A 42 -11.10 53.84 -36.71
CA LEU A 42 -10.78 53.69 -35.29
C LEU A 42 -11.69 52.61 -34.70
N SER A 43 -11.16 51.42 -34.48
CA SER A 43 -11.69 50.47 -33.51
C SER A 43 -10.55 49.96 -32.65
N THR A 44 -10.24 50.75 -31.63
CA THR A 44 -9.54 50.25 -30.44
C THR A 44 -10.46 49.26 -29.73
N CYS A 45 -10.58 48.04 -30.24
CA CYS A 45 -10.92 46.91 -29.40
C CYS A 45 -9.64 46.56 -28.64
N ALA A 46 -9.41 47.31 -27.56
CA ALA A 46 -8.69 46.78 -26.43
C ALA A 46 -9.42 45.49 -26.06
N ALA A 47 -8.88 44.35 -26.49
CA ALA A 47 -9.16 43.07 -25.87
C ALA A 47 -8.63 43.21 -24.45
N ARG A 48 -9.44 43.81 -23.57
CA ARG A 48 -9.41 43.50 -22.16
C ARG A 48 -9.61 42.00 -22.14
N MET A 49 -8.50 41.29 -22.04
CA MET A 49 -8.48 39.91 -21.61
C MET A 49 -9.04 39.99 -20.19
N GLN A 50 -10.37 39.92 -20.13
CA GLN A 50 -11.11 39.74 -18.91
C GLN A 50 -10.66 38.35 -18.48
N PHE A 51 -9.59 38.28 -17.69
CA PHE A 51 -9.40 37.19 -16.76
C PHE A 51 -10.62 37.27 -15.84
N CYS A 52 -11.77 36.77 -16.31
CA CYS A 52 -12.74 36.18 -15.42
C CYS A 52 -11.89 35.24 -14.58
N ALA A 53 -11.80 35.53 -13.29
CA ALA A 53 -11.07 34.69 -12.35
C ALA A 53 -11.72 33.31 -12.41
N SER A 54 -11.24 32.47 -13.32
CA SER A 54 -11.60 31.07 -13.42
C SER A 54 -11.22 30.49 -12.07
N SER A 55 -12.14 29.77 -11.43
CA SER A 55 -11.81 29.13 -10.16
C SER A 55 -10.53 28.31 -10.34
N TRP A 56 -9.72 28.23 -9.28
CA TRP A 56 -8.48 27.45 -9.25
C TRP A 56 -8.67 26.00 -9.73
N TRP A 57 -9.91 25.49 -9.65
CA TRP A 57 -10.29 24.12 -9.93
C TRP A 57 -11.16 23.96 -11.19
N SER A 58 -11.31 25.01 -12.01
CA SER A 58 -12.20 25.01 -13.18
C SER A 58 -11.87 23.98 -14.26
N GLN A 59 -10.64 23.44 -14.25
CA GLN A 59 -10.16 22.41 -15.18
C GLN A 59 -10.02 21.02 -14.53
N VAL A 60 -10.41 20.87 -13.26
CA VAL A 60 -10.36 19.56 -12.59
C VAL A 60 -11.51 18.72 -13.11
N GLU A 61 -11.18 17.70 -13.88
CA GLU A 61 -12.16 16.75 -14.40
C GLU A 61 -12.70 15.84 -13.28
N LEU A 62 -13.97 15.43 -13.42
CA LEU A 62 -14.56 14.44 -12.53
C LEU A 62 -13.82 13.10 -12.74
N GLY A 63 -13.16 12.63 -11.68
CA GLY A 63 -12.50 11.32 -11.71
C GLY A 63 -13.50 10.18 -11.94
N PRO A 64 -13.08 9.09 -12.61
CA PRO A 64 -13.94 7.93 -12.78
C PRO A 64 -14.30 7.33 -11.40
N PRO A 65 -15.55 6.86 -11.21
CA PRO A 65 -15.93 6.20 -9.96
C PRO A 65 -15.12 4.90 -9.76
N ASP A 66 -14.75 4.60 -8.52
CA ASP A 66 -14.13 3.32 -8.20
C ASP A 66 -15.11 2.17 -8.47
N ALA A 67 -14.68 1.18 -9.25
CA ALA A 67 -15.55 0.12 -9.74
C ALA A 67 -16.17 -0.74 -8.62
N ILE A 68 -15.57 -0.78 -7.42
CA ILE A 68 -16.06 -1.56 -6.28
C ILE A 68 -16.84 -0.65 -5.32
N LEU A 69 -16.30 0.50 -4.97
CA LEU A 69 -16.97 1.42 -4.02
C LEU A 69 -18.24 2.03 -4.64
N GLY A 70 -18.24 2.31 -5.94
CA GLY A 70 -19.42 2.81 -6.66
C GLY A 70 -20.60 1.84 -6.60
N ILE A 71 -20.36 0.52 -6.59
CA ILE A 71 -21.41 -0.50 -6.44
C ILE A 71 -22.08 -0.39 -5.06
N THR A 72 -21.29 -0.10 -4.01
CA THR A 72 -21.83 0.06 -2.65
C THR A 72 -22.74 1.27 -2.54
N ASP A 73 -22.37 2.38 -3.19
CA ASP A 73 -23.18 3.59 -3.20
C ASP A 73 -24.48 3.38 -4.00
N ALA A 74 -24.41 2.67 -5.13
CA ALA A 74 -25.60 2.26 -5.88
C ALA A 74 -26.50 1.36 -5.04
N TYR A 75 -25.94 0.34 -4.38
CA TYR A 75 -26.66 -0.54 -3.46
C TYR A 75 -27.35 0.23 -2.34
N LYS A 76 -26.69 1.23 -1.73
CA LYS A 76 -27.30 2.05 -0.68
C LYS A 76 -28.50 2.86 -1.19
N LYS A 77 -28.40 3.39 -2.41
CA LYS A 77 -29.46 4.20 -3.06
C LYS A 77 -30.63 3.37 -3.57
N ASP A 78 -30.42 2.08 -3.85
CA ASP A 78 -31.49 1.18 -4.29
C ASP A 78 -32.55 1.03 -3.19
N THR A 79 -33.82 1.24 -3.52
CA THR A 79 -34.95 1.14 -2.59
C THR A 79 -35.58 -0.25 -2.56
N ASN A 80 -35.13 -1.19 -3.39
CA ASN A 80 -35.64 -2.55 -3.42
C ASN A 80 -35.34 -3.25 -2.08
N PRO A 81 -36.35 -3.72 -1.33
CA PRO A 81 -36.14 -4.40 -0.05
C PRO A 81 -35.43 -5.75 -0.18
N LYS A 82 -35.31 -6.31 -1.39
CA LYS A 82 -34.60 -7.56 -1.70
C LYS A 82 -33.23 -7.34 -2.33
N LYS A 83 -32.68 -6.11 -2.27
CA LYS A 83 -31.34 -5.81 -2.79
C LYS A 83 -30.29 -6.62 -2.04
N ILE A 84 -29.29 -7.11 -2.77
CA ILE A 84 -28.15 -7.87 -2.21
C ILE A 84 -26.88 -7.20 -2.70
N ASN A 85 -25.89 -7.02 -1.82
CA ASN A 85 -24.59 -6.47 -2.17
C ASN A 85 -23.55 -7.58 -2.26
N LEU A 86 -23.24 -8.03 -3.47
CA LEU A 86 -22.16 -9.00 -3.74
C LEU A 86 -20.84 -8.32 -4.15
N GLY A 87 -20.77 -6.99 -4.14
CA GLY A 87 -19.60 -6.23 -4.57
C GLY A 87 -18.61 -5.89 -3.46
N VAL A 88 -19.05 -5.89 -2.19
CA VAL A 88 -18.18 -5.55 -1.06
C VAL A 88 -17.44 -6.78 -0.56
N GLY A 89 -16.12 -6.79 -0.72
CA GLY A 89 -15.22 -7.81 -0.15
C GLY A 89 -15.01 -7.68 1.37
N ALA A 90 -16.12 -7.67 2.13
CA ALA A 90 -16.12 -7.68 3.59
C ALA A 90 -17.16 -8.69 4.09
N TYR A 91 -16.75 -9.51 5.05
CA TYR A 91 -17.60 -10.53 5.66
C TYR A 91 -18.87 -9.92 6.29
N ARG A 92 -19.97 -10.67 6.25
CA ARG A 92 -21.29 -10.32 6.78
C ARG A 92 -21.85 -11.54 7.51
N ASP A 93 -22.64 -11.30 8.55
CA ASP A 93 -23.41 -12.35 9.21
C ASP A 93 -24.58 -12.85 8.33
N ASP A 94 -25.30 -13.86 8.81
CA ASP A 94 -26.49 -14.43 8.14
C ASP A 94 -27.61 -13.41 7.89
N ALA A 95 -27.62 -12.29 8.61
CA ALA A 95 -28.56 -11.19 8.42
C ALA A 95 -28.05 -10.12 7.44
N GLY A 96 -26.88 -10.33 6.83
CA GLY A 96 -26.24 -9.40 5.90
C GLY A 96 -25.64 -8.16 6.57
N LYS A 97 -25.40 -8.19 7.89
CA LYS A 97 -24.86 -7.07 8.67
C LYS A 97 -23.35 -7.18 8.86
N PRO A 98 -22.64 -6.05 9.08
CA PRO A 98 -21.24 -6.10 9.48
C PRO A 98 -21.06 -6.91 10.75
N TYR A 99 -20.06 -7.78 10.77
CA TYR A 99 -19.76 -8.66 11.89
C TYR A 99 -18.38 -8.31 12.46
N VAL A 100 -18.28 -8.21 13.79
CA VAL A 100 -17.04 -7.96 14.54
C VAL A 100 -16.73 -9.21 15.35
N LEU A 101 -15.49 -9.70 15.26
CA LEU A 101 -15.10 -10.95 15.92
C LEU A 101 -15.18 -10.81 17.45
N PRO A 102 -15.69 -11.82 18.16
CA PRO A 102 -15.68 -11.82 19.62
C PRO A 102 -14.26 -11.70 20.21
N SER A 103 -13.23 -12.28 19.60
CA SER A 103 -11.82 -12.08 20.01
C SER A 103 -11.37 -10.61 19.92
N VAL A 104 -11.83 -9.88 18.89
CA VAL A 104 -11.56 -8.44 18.70
C VAL A 104 -12.28 -7.61 19.76
N ILE A 105 -13.55 -7.88 20.04
CA ILE A 105 -14.32 -7.18 21.08
C ILE A 105 -13.63 -7.36 22.44
N LYS A 106 -13.24 -8.60 22.80
CA LYS A 106 -12.51 -8.88 24.04
C LYS A 106 -11.16 -8.16 24.10
N ALA A 107 -10.44 -8.07 22.97
CA ALA A 107 -9.20 -7.31 22.90
C ALA A 107 -9.43 -5.82 23.18
N GLU A 108 -10.49 -5.23 22.62
CA GLU A 108 -10.89 -3.83 22.89
C GLU A 108 -11.21 -3.61 24.37
N GLU A 109 -11.99 -4.49 24.99
CA GLU A 109 -12.32 -4.44 26.42
C GLU A 109 -11.04 -4.49 27.29
N LYS A 110 -10.13 -5.44 27.01
CA LYS A 110 -8.83 -5.55 27.69
C LYS A 110 -7.99 -4.28 27.51
N LEU A 111 -8.00 -3.66 26.33
CA LEU A 111 -7.27 -2.42 26.06
C LEU A 111 -7.87 -1.20 26.75
N LEU A 112 -9.20 -1.09 26.79
CA LEU A 112 -9.91 -0.04 27.49
C LEU A 112 -9.59 -0.08 28.99
N ALA A 113 -9.59 -1.26 29.59
CA ALA A 113 -9.25 -1.46 30.99
C ALA A 113 -7.81 -1.04 31.33
N LYS A 114 -6.88 -1.09 30.37
CA LYS A 114 -5.48 -0.62 30.55
C LYS A 114 -5.34 0.90 30.56
N ASN A 115 -6.37 1.66 30.17
CA ASN A 115 -6.39 3.12 30.13
C ASN A 115 -5.11 3.77 29.53
N GLN A 116 -4.64 3.22 28.41
CA GLN A 116 -3.42 3.70 27.76
C GLN A 116 -3.60 5.09 27.16
N ASP A 117 -2.50 5.86 27.09
CA ASP A 117 -2.44 7.14 26.41
C ASP A 117 -2.72 7.03 24.89
N LYS A 118 -2.70 8.19 24.23
CA LYS A 118 -2.90 8.37 22.79
C LYS A 118 -1.72 9.12 22.16
N GLU A 119 -0.53 8.96 22.74
CA GLU A 119 0.69 9.58 22.21
C GLU A 119 1.08 8.99 20.85
N TYR A 120 1.91 9.72 20.11
CA TYR A 120 2.42 9.24 18.83
C TYR A 120 3.17 7.92 18.98
N GLY A 121 2.85 6.95 18.11
CA GLY A 121 3.66 5.75 17.95
C GLY A 121 4.97 6.02 17.20
N PRO A 122 5.93 5.08 17.22
CA PRO A 122 7.11 5.15 16.37
C PRO A 122 6.73 5.20 14.88
N ILE A 123 7.57 5.80 14.03
CA ILE A 123 7.34 5.92 12.57
C ILE A 123 7.05 4.55 11.92
N HIS A 124 7.69 3.49 12.42
CA HIS A 124 7.56 2.13 11.92
C HIS A 124 6.47 1.33 12.64
N GLY A 125 5.67 1.96 13.51
CA GLY A 125 4.64 1.31 14.30
C GLY A 125 5.10 0.81 15.66
N ILE A 126 4.15 0.22 16.38
CA ILE A 126 4.33 -0.30 17.73
C ILE A 126 4.83 -1.75 17.69
N ALA A 127 5.79 -2.10 18.55
CA ALA A 127 6.41 -3.44 18.57
C ALA A 127 5.42 -4.53 19.01
N GLU A 128 4.46 -4.15 19.85
CA GLU A 128 3.35 -4.96 20.33
C GLU A 128 2.49 -5.51 19.19
N PHE A 129 2.51 -4.87 18.02
CA PHE A 129 1.85 -5.34 16.80
C PHE A 129 2.84 -5.94 15.80
N THR A 130 3.93 -5.22 15.48
CA THR A 130 4.80 -5.60 14.35
C THR A 130 5.52 -6.92 14.58
N VAL A 131 5.89 -7.24 15.83
CA VAL A 131 6.54 -8.51 16.18
C VAL A 131 5.59 -9.70 16.00
N PRO A 132 4.42 -9.76 16.65
CA PRO A 132 3.51 -10.89 16.45
C PRO A 132 2.95 -10.98 15.02
N ALA A 133 2.72 -9.85 14.34
CA ALA A 133 2.29 -9.86 12.94
C ALA A 133 3.34 -10.46 12.00
N ALA A 134 4.63 -10.22 12.24
CA ALA A 134 5.72 -10.82 11.48
C ALA A 134 5.79 -12.33 11.75
N LYS A 135 5.66 -12.75 13.01
CA LYS A 135 5.61 -14.17 13.37
C LYS A 135 4.44 -14.90 12.70
N LEU A 136 3.27 -14.26 12.61
CA LEU A 136 2.12 -14.83 11.90
C LEU A 136 2.47 -15.14 10.43
N ALA A 137 3.10 -14.20 9.72
CA ALA A 137 3.47 -14.42 8.31
C ALA A 137 4.57 -15.46 8.14
N PHE A 138 5.70 -15.29 8.82
CA PHE A 138 6.91 -16.07 8.54
C PHE A 138 6.99 -17.38 9.34
N GLY A 139 6.18 -17.53 10.39
CA GLY A 139 6.28 -18.61 11.38
C GLY A 139 7.23 -18.23 12.52
N GLU A 140 6.95 -18.71 13.73
CA GLU A 140 7.75 -18.40 14.93
C GLU A 140 9.19 -18.91 14.82
N ASP A 141 9.35 -20.05 14.16
CA ASP A 141 10.64 -20.72 13.99
C ASP A 141 11.48 -20.22 12.81
N SER A 142 10.99 -19.22 12.08
CA SER A 142 11.61 -18.74 10.86
C SER A 142 13.00 -18.14 11.10
N ASP A 143 13.97 -18.54 10.27
CA ASP A 143 15.34 -18.02 10.34
C ASP A 143 15.41 -16.51 10.10
N VAL A 144 14.52 -15.95 9.27
CA VAL A 144 14.50 -14.49 9.05
C VAL A 144 14.07 -13.73 10.30
N ILE A 145 13.21 -14.33 11.13
CA ILE A 145 12.79 -13.74 12.41
C ILE A 145 13.89 -13.95 13.47
N LYS A 146 14.35 -15.19 13.66
CA LYS A 146 15.37 -15.54 14.68
C LYS A 146 16.67 -14.76 14.49
N ASN A 147 17.07 -14.54 13.25
CA ASN A 147 18.30 -13.83 12.92
C ASN A 147 18.12 -12.32 12.74
N GLY A 148 16.92 -11.77 12.94
CA GLY A 148 16.66 -10.34 12.81
C GLY A 148 16.88 -9.80 11.39
N LEU A 149 16.54 -10.61 10.37
CA LEU A 149 16.67 -10.28 8.96
C LEU A 149 15.36 -9.73 8.37
N ASN A 150 14.32 -9.57 9.18
CA ASN A 150 13.05 -8.97 8.78
C ASN A 150 12.96 -7.49 9.20
N VAL A 151 12.68 -6.63 8.23
CA VAL A 151 12.38 -5.21 8.44
C VAL A 151 10.88 -5.02 8.35
N SER A 152 10.22 -4.96 9.50
CA SER A 152 8.76 -4.84 9.60
C SER A 152 8.34 -3.43 10.02
N ALA A 153 7.49 -2.79 9.23
CA ALA A 153 6.91 -1.49 9.55
C ALA A 153 5.38 -1.53 9.40
N GLN A 154 4.67 -1.09 10.43
CA GLN A 154 3.22 -0.94 10.39
C GLN A 154 2.81 0.04 9.29
N ALA A 155 1.72 -0.27 8.60
CA ALA A 155 1.17 0.51 7.52
C ALA A 155 -0.34 0.69 7.66
N ILE A 156 -0.90 1.60 6.86
CA ILE A 156 -2.35 1.84 6.76
C ILE A 156 -2.99 0.70 5.94
N SER A 157 -3.14 -0.46 6.58
CA SER A 157 -3.57 -1.72 6.00
C SER A 157 -2.70 -2.21 4.83
N GLY A 158 -3.20 -3.19 4.07
CA GLY A 158 -2.49 -3.75 2.91
C GLY A 158 -2.24 -2.70 1.83
N THR A 159 -3.20 -1.81 1.56
CA THR A 159 -3.03 -0.72 0.58
C THR A 159 -1.91 0.24 0.95
N GLY A 160 -1.81 0.63 2.23
CA GLY A 160 -0.70 1.44 2.72
C GLY A 160 0.63 0.70 2.65
N ALA A 161 0.64 -0.59 3.01
CA ALA A 161 1.83 -1.44 2.91
C ALA A 161 2.34 -1.55 1.47
N LEU A 162 1.43 -1.77 0.51
CA LEU A 162 1.70 -1.76 -0.92
C LEU A 162 2.28 -0.41 -1.36
N ARG A 163 1.68 0.71 -0.95
CA ARG A 163 2.15 2.05 -1.31
C ARG A 163 3.57 2.33 -0.80
N ILE A 164 3.90 1.92 0.42
CA ILE A 164 5.25 2.07 0.98
C ILE A 164 6.23 1.20 0.20
N GLY A 165 5.90 -0.07 -0.04
CA GLY A 165 6.77 -0.99 -0.77
C GLY A 165 7.00 -0.56 -2.21
N THR A 166 5.99 -0.03 -2.92
CA THR A 166 6.19 0.49 -4.29
C THR A 166 7.04 1.76 -4.31
N LEU A 167 6.95 2.64 -3.32
CA LEU A 167 7.89 3.76 -3.18
C LEU A 167 9.31 3.29 -2.87
N PHE A 168 9.46 2.27 -2.02
CA PHE A 168 10.75 1.66 -1.73
C PHE A 168 11.37 1.04 -2.99
N LEU A 169 10.59 0.27 -3.77
CA LEU A 169 11.04 -0.29 -5.05
C LEU A 169 11.42 0.80 -6.06
N LYS A 170 10.61 1.86 -6.17
CA LYS A 170 10.92 2.99 -7.05
C LYS A 170 12.28 3.61 -6.71
N SER A 171 12.53 3.86 -5.43
CA SER A 171 13.74 4.54 -4.97
C SER A 171 14.98 3.65 -5.00
N PHE A 172 14.87 2.38 -4.62
CA PHE A 172 16.04 1.57 -4.25
C PHE A 172 16.20 0.26 -5.02
N PHE A 173 15.17 -0.24 -5.70
CA PHE A 173 15.30 -1.50 -6.43
C PHE A 173 16.33 -1.37 -7.56
N PRO A 174 17.38 -2.19 -7.64
CA PRO A 174 18.49 -1.96 -8.58
C PRO A 174 18.14 -2.29 -10.03
N GLY A 175 17.09 -3.10 -10.24
CA GLY A 175 16.71 -3.59 -11.56
C GLY A 175 15.65 -2.74 -12.26
N SER A 176 14.87 -3.41 -13.13
CA SER A 176 13.79 -2.76 -13.87
C SER A 176 12.78 -2.13 -12.93
N LYS A 177 12.24 -0.97 -13.33
CA LYS A 177 11.11 -0.31 -12.65
C LYS A 177 9.75 -0.83 -13.12
N ASP A 178 9.74 -1.90 -13.90
CA ASP A 178 8.54 -2.66 -14.23
C ASP A 178 8.21 -3.67 -13.13
N VAL A 179 6.94 -3.70 -12.73
CA VAL A 179 6.37 -4.73 -11.85
C VAL A 179 5.39 -5.57 -12.65
N TRP A 180 5.54 -6.90 -12.55
CA TRP A 180 4.71 -7.87 -13.25
C TRP A 180 3.54 -8.30 -12.36
N LEU A 181 2.32 -8.05 -12.81
CA LEU A 181 1.08 -8.43 -12.14
C LEU A 181 0.44 -9.66 -12.80
N PRO A 182 -0.26 -10.52 -12.04
CA PRO A 182 -1.07 -11.58 -12.62
C PRO A 182 -2.24 -10.98 -13.44
N THR A 183 -2.75 -11.76 -14.39
CA THR A 183 -3.92 -11.38 -15.19
C THR A 183 -5.09 -12.33 -14.88
N PRO A 184 -6.18 -11.84 -14.26
CA PRO A 184 -6.38 -10.50 -13.71
C PRO A 184 -5.64 -10.31 -12.36
N SER A 185 -5.70 -9.09 -11.83
CA SER A 185 -5.23 -8.75 -10.48
C SER A 185 -6.23 -7.79 -9.81
N TRP A 186 -6.03 -7.47 -8.52
CA TRP A 186 -6.85 -6.45 -7.84
C TRP A 186 -6.74 -5.12 -8.58
N GLY A 187 -7.89 -4.51 -8.90
CA GLY A 187 -7.95 -3.28 -9.71
C GLY A 187 -7.07 -2.14 -9.19
N ASN A 188 -6.84 -2.07 -7.87
CA ASN A 188 -6.04 -1.01 -7.25
C ASN A 188 -4.51 -1.24 -7.34
N HIS A 189 -4.02 -2.43 -7.74
CA HIS A 189 -2.58 -2.65 -7.91
C HIS A 189 -1.97 -1.73 -8.99
N THR A 190 -2.66 -1.61 -10.14
CA THR A 190 -2.20 -0.76 -11.24
C THR A 190 -2.05 0.71 -10.84
N PRO A 191 -3.06 1.39 -10.27
CA PRO A 191 -2.91 2.78 -9.84
C PRO A 191 -1.88 2.95 -8.72
N ILE A 192 -1.77 2.04 -7.74
CA ILE A 192 -0.73 2.10 -6.70
C ILE A 192 0.68 2.13 -7.32
N LEU A 193 0.94 1.23 -8.28
CA LEU A 193 2.21 1.15 -9.00
C LEU A 193 2.48 2.40 -9.84
N LYS A 194 1.50 2.79 -10.68
CA LYS A 194 1.62 3.97 -11.56
C LYS A 194 1.84 5.25 -10.78
N HIS A 195 1.11 5.47 -9.68
CA HIS A 195 1.29 6.64 -8.81
C HIS A 195 2.64 6.64 -8.08
N SER A 196 3.34 5.50 -8.02
CA SER A 196 4.73 5.42 -7.51
C SER A 196 5.75 5.61 -8.64
N GLY A 197 5.32 5.82 -9.88
CA GLY A 197 6.19 5.95 -11.04
C GLY A 197 6.85 4.64 -11.46
N LEU A 198 6.22 3.50 -11.16
CA LEU A 198 6.61 2.17 -11.63
C LEU A 198 5.83 1.79 -12.89
N GLY A 199 6.46 1.03 -13.77
CA GLY A 199 5.81 0.41 -14.92
C GLY A 199 5.00 -0.81 -14.50
N VAL A 200 3.96 -1.13 -15.26
CA VAL A 200 3.08 -2.29 -15.02
C VAL A 200 3.16 -3.20 -16.23
N LYS A 201 3.53 -4.45 -15.98
CA LYS A 201 3.54 -5.55 -16.94
C LYS A 201 2.62 -6.66 -16.43
N GLN A 202 2.33 -7.63 -17.28
CA GLN A 202 1.35 -8.67 -16.99
C GLN A 202 1.89 -10.06 -17.36
N TYR A 203 1.53 -11.05 -16.56
CA TYR A 203 1.72 -12.47 -16.88
C TYR A 203 0.39 -13.21 -16.74
N ARG A 204 0.21 -14.30 -17.48
CA ARG A 204 -0.99 -15.15 -17.43
C ARG A 204 -1.14 -15.80 -16.07
N TYR A 205 -2.38 -15.90 -15.58
CA TYR A 205 -2.67 -16.47 -14.27
C TYR A 205 -4.01 -17.20 -14.25
N TYR A 206 -5.11 -16.55 -14.60
CA TYR A 206 -6.43 -17.17 -14.63
C TYR A 206 -6.77 -17.65 -16.05
N ASP A 207 -7.19 -18.89 -16.18
CA ASP A 207 -7.73 -19.43 -17.43
C ASP A 207 -9.26 -19.32 -17.43
N PRO A 208 -9.84 -18.45 -18.28
CA PRO A 208 -11.29 -18.28 -18.37
C PRO A 208 -12.01 -19.51 -18.94
N GLN A 209 -11.32 -20.45 -19.60
CA GLN A 209 -11.94 -21.67 -20.12
C GLN A 209 -12.16 -22.71 -19.03
N THR A 210 -11.21 -22.84 -18.11
CA THR A 210 -11.26 -23.82 -17.01
C THR A 210 -11.71 -23.21 -15.69
N CYS A 211 -11.83 -21.89 -15.62
CA CYS A 211 -11.98 -21.12 -14.38
C CYS A 211 -10.90 -21.45 -13.33
N GLY A 212 -9.73 -21.89 -13.79
CA GLY A 212 -8.63 -22.39 -12.97
C GLY A 212 -7.34 -21.60 -13.17
N PHE A 213 -6.27 -22.09 -12.53
CA PHE A 213 -4.95 -21.50 -12.65
C PHE A 213 -4.31 -21.94 -13.97
N ASP A 214 -3.97 -20.99 -14.85
CA ASP A 214 -3.20 -21.21 -16.08
C ASP A 214 -1.74 -21.47 -15.74
N PHE A 215 -1.46 -22.64 -15.17
CA PHE A 215 -0.11 -23.01 -14.74
C PHE A 215 0.90 -22.92 -15.89
N LYS A 216 0.57 -23.49 -17.04
CA LYS A 216 1.46 -23.49 -18.21
C LYS A 216 1.74 -22.06 -18.71
N GLY A 217 0.69 -21.25 -18.89
CA GLY A 217 0.86 -19.88 -19.37
C GLY A 217 1.61 -19.00 -18.38
N CYS A 218 1.36 -19.18 -17.07
CA CYS A 218 2.08 -18.50 -16.00
C CYS A 218 3.58 -18.83 -16.04
N MET A 219 3.93 -20.12 -16.11
CA MET A 219 5.32 -20.57 -16.17
C MET A 219 6.02 -20.07 -17.45
N ASP A 220 5.36 -20.16 -18.61
CA ASP A 220 5.89 -19.67 -19.89
C ASP A 220 6.19 -18.17 -19.87
N ASP A 221 5.34 -17.36 -19.22
CA ASP A 221 5.51 -15.91 -19.13
C ASP A 221 6.61 -15.55 -18.13
N ILE A 222 6.61 -16.18 -16.93
CA ILE A 222 7.63 -15.96 -15.91
C ILE A 222 9.02 -16.36 -16.42
N ALA A 223 9.11 -17.42 -17.24
CA ALA A 223 10.33 -17.85 -17.93
C ALA A 223 10.90 -16.81 -18.91
N ARG A 224 10.13 -15.78 -19.27
CA ARG A 224 10.55 -14.72 -20.22
C ARG A 224 10.82 -13.37 -19.53
N ILE A 225 10.34 -13.18 -18.30
CA ILE A 225 10.58 -11.94 -17.53
C ILE A 225 12.09 -11.71 -17.37
N GLN A 226 12.59 -10.51 -17.65
CA GLN A 226 14.02 -10.22 -17.49
C GLN A 226 14.44 -10.30 -16.03
N SER A 227 15.67 -10.75 -15.76
CA SER A 227 16.23 -10.79 -14.42
C SER A 227 16.21 -9.43 -13.74
N PHE A 228 16.12 -9.41 -12.41
CA PHE A 228 15.95 -8.19 -11.63
C PHE A 228 14.69 -7.40 -12.00
N CYS A 229 13.56 -8.10 -12.19
CA CYS A 229 12.23 -7.50 -12.19
C CYS A 229 11.47 -7.92 -10.92
N CYS A 230 10.55 -7.07 -10.46
CA CYS A 230 9.65 -7.44 -9.37
C CYS A 230 8.42 -8.18 -9.91
N THR A 231 8.09 -9.32 -9.30
CA THR A 231 6.88 -10.09 -9.62
C THR A 231 5.96 -10.07 -8.40
N HIS A 232 4.73 -9.64 -8.61
CA HIS A 232 3.74 -9.55 -7.55
C HIS A 232 3.07 -10.92 -7.33
N VAL A 233 3.18 -11.47 -6.13
CA VAL A 233 2.67 -12.80 -5.78
C VAL A 233 1.42 -12.64 -4.90
N HIS A 234 0.31 -13.23 -5.31
CA HIS A 234 -1.00 -12.99 -4.70
C HIS A 234 -1.69 -14.32 -4.34
N ILE A 235 -2.40 -14.32 -3.22
CA ILE A 235 -3.37 -15.35 -2.80
C ILE A 235 -4.75 -14.72 -3.01
N THR A 236 -5.55 -15.25 -3.93
CA THR A 236 -6.28 -14.41 -4.90
C THR A 236 -7.70 -13.96 -4.55
N GLN A 237 -8.12 -12.89 -5.24
CA GLN A 237 -9.51 -12.42 -5.37
C GLN A 237 -10.34 -13.23 -6.39
N THR A 238 -9.68 -14.02 -7.25
CA THR A 238 -10.34 -14.95 -8.17
C THR A 238 -10.79 -16.24 -7.48
N GLY A 239 -10.30 -16.50 -6.25
CA GLY A 239 -10.53 -17.75 -5.52
C GLY A 239 -9.75 -18.95 -6.10
N VAL A 240 -8.69 -18.68 -6.87
CA VAL A 240 -7.92 -19.68 -7.60
C VAL A 240 -6.45 -19.51 -7.23
N ASP A 241 -5.91 -20.45 -6.46
CA ASP A 241 -4.51 -20.42 -6.03
C ASP A 241 -3.74 -21.64 -6.58
N PRO A 242 -2.44 -21.50 -6.87
CA PRO A 242 -1.60 -22.61 -7.27
C PRO A 242 -1.54 -23.68 -6.17
N LYS A 243 -1.42 -24.93 -6.59
CA LYS A 243 -1.11 -26.05 -5.70
C LYS A 243 0.31 -25.92 -5.16
N LYS A 244 0.62 -26.65 -4.08
CA LYS A 244 1.95 -26.61 -3.44
C LYS A 244 3.06 -26.98 -4.43
N GLU A 245 2.81 -27.92 -5.32
CA GLU A 245 3.73 -28.41 -6.34
C GLU A 245 3.99 -27.32 -7.39
N GLU A 246 2.95 -26.62 -7.82
CA GLU A 246 3.04 -25.50 -8.76
C GLU A 246 3.77 -24.31 -8.13
N TRP A 247 3.54 -24.03 -6.84
CA TRP A 247 4.29 -23.03 -6.08
C TRP A 247 5.78 -23.35 -5.99
N LYS A 248 6.16 -24.62 -5.84
CA LYS A 248 7.58 -25.04 -5.85
C LYS A 248 8.23 -24.75 -7.19
N GLU A 249 7.53 -25.04 -8.28
CA GLU A 249 8.01 -24.76 -9.63
C GLU A 249 8.13 -23.25 -9.89
N LEU A 250 7.15 -22.46 -9.43
CA LEU A 250 7.18 -20.99 -9.48
C LEU A 250 8.36 -20.43 -8.68
N SER A 251 8.58 -20.91 -7.46
CA SER A 251 9.71 -20.54 -6.61
C SER A 251 11.03 -20.78 -7.35
N LYS A 252 11.21 -21.99 -7.88
CA LYS A 252 12.41 -22.39 -8.63
C LYS A 252 12.67 -21.48 -9.83
N ILE A 253 11.68 -21.28 -10.71
CA ILE A 253 11.88 -20.46 -11.91
C ILE A 253 12.14 -18.99 -11.55
N MET A 254 11.46 -18.44 -10.54
CA MET A 254 11.71 -17.09 -10.09
C MET A 254 13.13 -16.93 -9.54
N LYS A 255 13.65 -17.95 -8.84
CA LYS A 255 15.04 -17.97 -8.34
C LYS A 255 16.05 -18.03 -9.48
N ASP A 256 15.86 -18.97 -10.42
CA ASP A 256 16.75 -19.15 -11.58
C ASP A 256 16.81 -17.87 -12.43
N ARG A 257 15.69 -17.17 -12.56
CA ARG A 257 15.57 -15.93 -13.32
C ARG A 257 15.92 -14.70 -12.47
N LYS A 258 16.30 -14.83 -11.20
CA LYS A 258 16.62 -13.73 -10.28
C LYS A 258 15.52 -12.67 -10.21
N LEU A 259 14.27 -13.12 -10.11
CA LEU A 259 13.10 -12.26 -9.95
C LEU A 259 12.89 -11.95 -8.47
N PHE A 260 12.41 -10.74 -8.19
CA PHE A 260 12.16 -10.27 -6.84
C PHE A 260 10.67 -10.43 -6.48
N PRO A 261 10.29 -11.41 -5.64
CA PRO A 261 8.91 -11.60 -5.21
C PRO A 261 8.41 -10.48 -4.29
N TYR A 262 7.24 -9.93 -4.61
CA TYR A 262 6.48 -9.04 -3.73
C TYR A 262 5.12 -9.65 -3.44
N PHE A 263 4.96 -10.22 -2.24
CA PHE A 263 3.72 -10.83 -1.78
C PHE A 263 2.69 -9.79 -1.31
N ASP A 264 1.45 -9.91 -1.77
CA ASP A 264 0.27 -9.32 -1.11
C ASP A 264 -0.53 -10.41 -0.41
N MET A 265 -0.57 -10.32 0.93
CA MET A 265 -1.12 -11.33 1.81
C MET A 265 -2.23 -10.72 2.68
N ALA A 266 -3.39 -10.51 2.05
CA ALA A 266 -4.55 -9.87 2.68
C ALA A 266 -5.56 -10.84 3.32
N TYR A 267 -5.42 -12.15 3.07
CA TYR A 267 -6.42 -13.17 3.39
C TYR A 267 -5.88 -14.33 4.25
N GLN A 268 -4.72 -14.17 4.90
CA GLN A 268 -4.12 -15.23 5.71
C GLN A 268 -5.07 -15.71 6.83
N GLY A 269 -5.36 -17.01 6.83
CA GLY A 269 -6.34 -17.68 7.68
C GLY A 269 -7.73 -17.77 7.03
N PHE A 270 -8.09 -16.79 6.20
CA PHE A 270 -9.42 -16.68 5.58
C PHE A 270 -9.51 -17.42 4.24
N ALA A 271 -8.38 -17.84 3.65
CA ALA A 271 -8.40 -18.58 2.38
C ALA A 271 -8.66 -20.07 2.59
N SER A 272 -8.02 -20.70 3.58
CA SER A 272 -8.21 -22.14 3.89
C SER A 272 -8.71 -22.45 5.30
N GLY A 273 -8.94 -21.43 6.14
CA GLY A 273 -9.30 -21.61 7.54
C GLY A 273 -8.10 -21.95 8.43
N ASP A 274 -6.89 -21.78 7.89
CA ASP A 274 -5.63 -22.19 8.50
C ASP A 274 -4.53 -21.19 8.11
N THR A 275 -4.03 -20.46 9.11
CA THR A 275 -3.07 -19.38 8.91
C THR A 275 -1.71 -19.86 8.41
N ASP A 276 -1.34 -21.11 8.71
CA ASP A 276 -0.06 -21.70 8.31
C ASP A 276 -0.12 -22.25 6.89
N LYS A 277 -1.25 -22.85 6.50
CA LYS A 277 -1.48 -23.25 5.10
C LYS A 277 -1.49 -22.04 4.18
N ASP A 278 -2.17 -20.96 4.59
CA ASP A 278 -2.27 -19.75 3.77
C ASP A 278 -0.91 -19.03 3.65
N ALA A 279 -0.04 -19.13 4.66
CA ALA A 279 1.32 -18.58 4.58
C ALA A 279 2.34 -19.53 3.92
N TRP A 280 1.94 -20.73 3.50
CA TRP A 280 2.86 -21.78 3.05
C TRP A 280 3.72 -21.33 1.87
N ALA A 281 3.14 -20.67 0.86
CA ALA A 281 3.88 -20.20 -0.32
C ALA A 281 4.95 -19.17 0.05
N LEU A 282 4.61 -18.18 0.88
CA LEU A 282 5.57 -17.20 1.39
C LEU A 282 6.72 -17.89 2.14
N ARG A 283 6.37 -18.79 3.07
CA ARG A 283 7.36 -19.49 3.90
C ARG A 283 8.25 -20.39 3.04
N HIS A 284 7.71 -21.05 2.02
CA HIS A 284 8.48 -21.84 1.07
C HIS A 284 9.48 -20.99 0.27
N PHE A 285 9.06 -19.83 -0.25
CA PHE A 285 9.97 -18.92 -0.96
C PHE A 285 11.13 -18.45 -0.05
N VAL A 286 10.83 -18.11 1.21
CA VAL A 286 11.86 -17.71 2.16
C VAL A 286 12.81 -18.88 2.47
N GLN A 287 12.29 -20.10 2.66
CA GLN A 287 13.10 -21.31 2.87
C GLN A 287 14.00 -21.64 1.67
N GLU A 288 13.51 -21.41 0.45
CA GLU A 288 14.30 -21.53 -0.79
C GLU A 288 15.29 -20.37 -0.97
N GLY A 289 15.44 -19.48 0.02
CA GLY A 289 16.44 -18.42 0.02
C GLY A 289 16.05 -17.17 -0.77
N HIS A 290 14.78 -16.99 -1.12
CA HIS A 290 14.33 -15.74 -1.71
C HIS A 290 14.37 -14.60 -0.69
N LYS A 291 14.78 -13.41 -1.15
CA LYS A 291 14.43 -12.15 -0.49
C LYS A 291 13.11 -11.66 -1.03
N VAL A 292 12.22 -11.24 -0.15
CA VAL A 292 10.83 -10.87 -0.43
C VAL A 292 10.50 -9.48 0.10
N LEU A 293 9.53 -8.83 -0.54
CA LEU A 293 8.66 -7.86 0.13
C LEU A 293 7.32 -8.53 0.43
N VAL A 294 6.68 -8.18 1.55
CA VAL A 294 5.38 -8.71 1.96
C VAL A 294 4.49 -7.59 2.47
N ALA A 295 3.34 -7.37 1.84
CA ALA A 295 2.28 -6.52 2.34
C ALA A 295 1.23 -7.40 3.04
N GLN A 296 1.01 -7.19 4.33
CA GLN A 296 -0.03 -7.85 5.12
C GLN A 296 -1.20 -6.91 5.39
N SER A 297 -2.42 -7.44 5.36
CA SER A 297 -3.63 -6.74 5.80
C SER A 297 -4.34 -7.55 6.88
N PHE A 298 -4.83 -6.85 7.90
CA PHE A 298 -5.70 -7.41 8.95
C PHE A 298 -7.17 -7.02 8.77
N ALA A 299 -7.51 -6.43 7.62
CA ALA A 299 -8.86 -5.94 7.37
C ALA A 299 -9.88 -7.10 7.28
N LYS A 300 -9.48 -8.22 6.67
CA LYS A 300 -10.37 -9.37 6.44
C LYS A 300 -10.26 -10.35 7.59
N ASN A 301 -9.07 -10.93 7.80
CA ASN A 301 -8.89 -11.98 8.80
C ASN A 301 -9.19 -11.56 10.25
N MET A 302 -9.21 -10.27 10.61
CA MET A 302 -9.64 -9.80 11.92
C MET A 302 -10.86 -8.86 11.85
N GLY A 303 -11.50 -8.71 10.68
CA GLY A 303 -12.61 -7.78 10.52
C GLY A 303 -12.26 -6.30 10.77
N LEU A 304 -10.97 -5.93 10.87
CA LEU A 304 -10.49 -4.59 11.17
C LEU A 304 -10.48 -3.67 9.93
N TYR A 305 -11.57 -3.71 9.16
CA TYR A 305 -11.69 -3.02 7.86
C TYR A 305 -11.42 -1.52 7.99
N GLY A 306 -12.12 -0.86 8.91
CA GLY A 306 -12.06 0.59 9.14
C GLY A 306 -10.85 1.06 9.95
N GLU A 307 -10.28 0.17 10.78
CA GLU A 307 -9.12 0.45 11.63
C GLU A 307 -7.79 0.54 10.86
N ARG A 308 -7.80 0.06 9.60
CA ARG A 308 -6.68 0.16 8.66
C ARG A 308 -5.37 -0.43 9.19
N VAL A 309 -5.44 -1.65 9.72
CA VAL A 309 -4.28 -2.37 10.28
C VAL A 309 -3.60 -3.21 9.20
N GLY A 310 -2.28 -3.07 9.09
CA GLY A 310 -1.45 -3.79 8.13
C GLY A 310 0.04 -3.54 8.36
N MET A 311 0.86 -4.20 7.56
CA MET A 311 2.32 -4.16 7.73
C MET A 311 3.02 -4.39 6.39
N ILE A 312 4.14 -3.71 6.19
CA ILE A 312 5.12 -4.03 5.14
C ILE A 312 6.32 -4.70 5.80
N THR A 313 6.77 -5.82 5.24
CA THR A 313 8.00 -6.49 5.67
C THR A 313 8.94 -6.71 4.49
N ALA A 314 10.20 -6.33 4.66
CA ALA A 314 11.29 -6.70 3.75
C ALA A 314 12.19 -7.73 4.44
N THR A 315 12.63 -8.76 3.73
CA THR A 315 13.68 -9.67 4.23
C THR A 315 15.03 -9.27 3.63
N CYS A 316 16.08 -9.24 4.46
CA CYS A 316 17.41 -8.77 4.10
C CYS A 316 18.45 -9.90 4.12
N GLU A 317 19.63 -9.64 3.56
CA GLU A 317 20.78 -10.56 3.61
C GLU A 317 21.47 -10.56 4.98
N SER A 318 21.52 -9.41 5.65
CA SER A 318 22.21 -9.24 6.94
C SER A 318 21.50 -8.24 7.86
N LYS A 319 21.91 -8.19 9.13
CA LYS A 319 21.39 -7.22 10.10
C LYS A 319 21.76 -5.79 9.71
N GLU A 320 22.97 -5.57 9.19
CA GLU A 320 23.43 -4.26 8.73
C GLU A 320 22.61 -3.78 7.51
N GLU A 321 22.21 -4.70 6.63
CA GLU A 321 21.26 -4.36 5.57
C GLU A 321 19.86 -4.05 6.12
N ALA A 322 19.36 -4.84 7.07
CA ALA A 322 18.07 -4.61 7.70
C ALA A 322 17.99 -3.23 8.37
N GLU A 323 19.04 -2.80 9.07
CA GLU A 323 19.12 -1.46 9.67
C GLU A 323 19.04 -0.35 8.63
N ARG A 324 19.80 -0.45 7.53
CA ARG A 324 19.75 0.51 6.42
C ARG A 324 18.37 0.55 5.77
N VAL A 325 17.78 -0.61 5.48
CA VAL A 325 16.45 -0.71 4.87
C VAL A 325 15.38 -0.11 5.78
N MET A 326 15.41 -0.41 7.09
CA MET A 326 14.50 0.19 8.07
C MET A 326 14.64 1.72 8.11
N SER A 327 15.86 2.24 8.06
CA SER A 327 16.10 3.69 8.04
C SER A 327 15.41 4.36 6.84
N GLN A 328 15.50 3.76 5.65
CA GLN A 328 14.90 4.29 4.43
C GLN A 328 13.38 4.16 4.44
N ILE A 329 12.84 3.04 4.95
CA ILE A 329 11.39 2.88 5.11
C ILE A 329 10.83 3.96 6.04
N LYS A 330 11.51 4.27 7.16
CA LYS A 330 11.11 5.38 8.05
C LYS A 330 11.14 6.73 7.33
N ILE A 331 12.18 7.01 6.54
CA ILE A 331 12.29 8.24 5.75
C ILE A 331 11.14 8.34 4.74
N LEU A 332 10.74 7.23 4.10
CA LEU A 332 9.62 7.20 3.17
C LEU A 332 8.27 7.40 3.88
N ILE A 333 8.07 6.81 5.06
CA ILE A 333 6.80 6.91 5.82
C ILE A 333 6.60 8.32 6.39
N ARG A 334 7.65 8.94 6.93
CA ARG A 334 7.56 10.21 7.65
C ARG A 334 6.83 11.33 6.88
N PRO A 335 7.09 11.58 5.58
CA PRO A 335 6.37 12.57 4.79
C PRO A 335 5.05 12.06 4.19
N LEU A 336 4.75 10.76 4.25
CA LEU A 336 3.46 10.24 3.80
C LEU A 336 2.36 10.50 4.83
N TYR A 337 2.61 10.13 6.09
CA TYR A 337 1.62 10.26 7.16
C TYR A 337 2.25 10.36 8.56
N SER A 338 3.54 10.70 8.67
CA SER A 338 4.29 10.80 9.93
C SER A 338 4.52 9.47 10.65
N ASN A 339 3.48 8.90 11.25
CA ASN A 339 3.47 7.64 11.99
C ASN A 339 2.08 6.99 11.88
N PRO A 340 1.96 5.66 11.96
CA PRO A 340 0.71 4.96 11.67
C PRO A 340 -0.29 5.00 12.85
N PRO A 341 -1.59 4.83 12.61
CA PRO A 341 -2.63 4.83 13.64
C PRO A 341 -2.48 3.65 14.61
N ILE A 342 -2.57 3.89 15.92
CA ILE A 342 -2.20 2.89 16.93
C ILE A 342 -3.36 2.02 17.45
N HIS A 343 -4.62 2.45 17.30
CA HIS A 343 -5.75 1.77 17.94
C HIS A 343 -5.94 0.34 17.42
N GLY A 344 -6.24 0.18 16.13
CA GLY A 344 -6.32 -1.14 15.51
C GLY A 344 -5.05 -1.99 15.64
N ALA A 345 -3.86 -1.37 15.63
CA ALA A 345 -2.61 -2.10 15.84
C ALA A 345 -2.52 -2.69 17.25
N ARG A 346 -2.95 -1.95 18.28
CA ARG A 346 -3.04 -2.46 19.66
C ARG A 346 -4.03 -3.62 19.75
N ILE A 347 -5.18 -3.54 19.07
CA ILE A 347 -6.18 -4.62 19.01
C ILE A 347 -5.57 -5.87 18.38
N ALA A 348 -5.02 -5.76 17.16
CA ALA A 348 -4.42 -6.89 16.46
C ALA A 348 -3.23 -7.48 17.22
N GLY A 349 -2.38 -6.62 17.81
CA GLY A 349 -1.27 -7.05 18.65
C GLY A 349 -1.73 -7.83 19.88
N MET A 350 -2.79 -7.36 20.55
CA MET A 350 -3.41 -8.07 21.68
C MET A 350 -3.96 -9.42 21.25
N VAL A 351 -4.76 -9.47 20.17
CA VAL A 351 -5.32 -10.73 19.65
C VAL A 351 -4.22 -11.74 19.35
N LEU A 352 -3.11 -11.34 18.72
CA LEU A 352 -2.03 -12.25 18.32
C LEU A 352 -1.09 -12.68 19.46
N SER A 353 -1.04 -11.93 20.56
CA SER A 353 -0.09 -12.17 21.67
C SER A 353 -0.73 -12.71 22.93
N ASP A 354 -2.03 -12.54 23.10
CA ASP A 354 -2.77 -13.07 24.24
C ASP A 354 -3.08 -14.58 24.02
N PRO A 355 -2.69 -15.45 24.98
CA PRO A 355 -2.80 -16.90 24.82
C PRO A 355 -4.25 -17.41 24.82
N GLU A 356 -5.23 -16.60 25.25
CA GLU A 356 -6.65 -16.94 25.17
C GLU A 356 -7.28 -16.42 23.87
N LEU A 357 -6.89 -15.22 23.45
CA LEU A 357 -7.50 -14.57 22.28
C LEU A 357 -7.00 -15.13 20.95
N ARG A 358 -5.71 -15.50 20.84
CA ARG A 358 -5.19 -16.03 19.58
C ARG A 358 -5.86 -17.35 19.17
N PRO A 359 -5.97 -18.37 20.04
CA PRO A 359 -6.67 -19.60 19.68
C PRO A 359 -8.15 -19.35 19.37
N GLN A 360 -8.80 -18.44 20.11
CA GLN A 360 -10.18 -18.07 19.83
C GLN A 360 -10.33 -17.45 18.43
N TRP A 361 -9.45 -16.52 18.08
CA TRP A 361 -9.42 -15.89 16.76
C TRP A 361 -9.20 -16.90 15.62
N GLU A 362 -8.26 -17.84 15.79
CA GLU A 362 -7.99 -18.88 14.79
C GLU A 362 -9.22 -19.78 14.54
N VAL A 363 -10.02 -20.05 15.57
CA VAL A 363 -11.31 -20.75 15.44
C VAL A 363 -12.33 -19.90 14.69
N GLU A 364 -12.52 -18.63 15.10
CA GLU A 364 -13.49 -17.71 14.48
C GLU A 364 -13.23 -17.50 12.98
N VAL A 365 -11.96 -17.35 12.58
CA VAL A 365 -11.57 -17.20 11.17
C VAL A 365 -11.88 -18.45 10.36
N LYS A 366 -11.71 -19.64 10.96
CA LYS A 366 -12.04 -20.91 10.33
C LYS A 366 -13.54 -21.12 10.19
N GLU A 367 -14.32 -20.70 11.18
CA GLU A 367 -15.79 -20.76 11.15
C GLU A 367 -16.34 -19.89 10.02
N TRP A 368 -15.82 -18.67 9.82
CA TRP A 368 -16.20 -17.82 8.69
C TRP A 368 -16.02 -18.49 7.34
N LEU A 369 -14.93 -19.26 7.13
CA LEU A 369 -14.75 -19.99 5.88
C LEU A 369 -15.76 -21.11 5.71
N THR A 370 -16.12 -21.79 6.81
CA THR A 370 -17.08 -22.89 6.78
C THR A 370 -18.46 -22.40 6.35
N GLU A 371 -18.87 -21.22 6.81
CA GLU A 371 -20.13 -20.57 6.38
C GLU A 371 -20.10 -20.07 4.93
N LEU A 372 -18.91 -19.78 4.38
CA LEU A 372 -18.73 -19.35 2.99
C LEU A 372 -18.60 -20.53 2.00
N SER A 373 -18.46 -21.75 2.51
CA SER A 373 -18.30 -22.96 1.70
C SER A 373 -19.66 -23.69 1.59
N PRO A 374 -20.18 -23.95 0.38
CA PRO A 374 -21.50 -24.55 0.19
C PRO A 374 -21.64 -26.01 0.65
#